data_AF-A0A3D6DI78-F1
#
_entry.id   AF-A0A3D6DI78-F1
#
_cell.length_a   1.000
_cell.length_b   1.000
_cell.length_c   1.000
_cell.angle_alpha   90.00
_cell.angle_beta   90.00
_cell.angle_gamma   90.00
#
_symmetry.space_group_name_H-M   'P 1'
#
loop_
_entity.id
_entity.type
_entity.pdbx_description
1 polymer ?
#
loop_
_entity_poly.entity_id
_entity_poly.type
_entity_poly.pdbx_seq_one_letter_code
_entity_poly.pdbx_strand_id
1 'polypeptide(L)'
;MGVIGTGPAPPSIAVNGPGSFTFELEVTSSNGCTDDQSRTLVLASLPQAAFAAESACMGNPVILDGSSSTTDAAQGGAITDFAWTVNGEELNGETTSF
;
A
#
# COMPACT_ATOMS: atom_id res chain seq x y z
N MET A 1 9.67 0.20 17.38
CA MET A 1 10.81 -0.28 18.18
C MET A 1 10.72 -1.79 18.18
N GLY A 2 11.56 -2.59 17.53
CA GLY A 2 12.86 -2.44 16.89
C GLY A 2 13.39 -3.87 16.96
N VAL A 3 13.36 -4.59 15.84
CA VAL A 3 13.60 -6.04 15.85
C VAL A 3 15.08 -6.23 15.59
N ILE A 4 15.80 -6.71 16.61
CA ILE A 4 17.26 -6.85 16.60
C ILE A 4 17.61 -8.29 16.25
N GLY A 5 18.40 -8.49 15.20
CA GLY A 5 19.06 -9.76 14.92
C GLY A 5 20.50 -9.71 15.43
N THR A 6 20.94 -10.70 16.20
CA THR A 6 22.32 -10.80 16.69
C THR A 6 22.98 -12.07 16.15
N GLY A 7 23.60 -11.98 14.97
CA GLY A 7 24.36 -13.11 14.40
C GLY A 7 24.45 -13.12 12.86
N PRO A 8 25.30 -14.01 12.29
CA PRO A 8 25.55 -14.10 10.84
C PRO A 8 24.33 -14.60 10.04
N ALA A 9 23.32 -15.17 10.71
CA ALA A 9 22.05 -15.57 10.14
C ALA A 9 20.91 -15.06 11.04
N PRO A 10 20.48 -13.80 10.89
CA PRO A 10 19.39 -13.25 11.70
C PRO A 10 18.08 -13.99 11.40
N PRO A 11 17.19 -14.16 12.40
CA PRO A 11 15.90 -14.82 12.20
C PRO A 11 15.01 -14.02 11.24
N SER A 12 14.17 -14.74 10.48
CA SER A 12 13.14 -14.09 9.64
C SER A 12 12.09 -13.41 10.51
N ILE A 13 11.78 -12.16 10.19
CA ILE A 13 10.79 -11.36 10.91
C ILE A 13 9.55 -11.17 10.03
N ALA A 14 8.37 -11.50 10.56
CA ALA A 14 7.11 -11.20 9.91
C ALA A 14 6.62 -9.81 10.32
N VAL A 15 6.29 -8.99 9.33
CA VAL A 15 5.65 -7.68 9.50
C VAL A 15 4.22 -7.76 8.98
N ASN A 16 3.28 -7.24 9.76
CA ASN A 16 1.85 -7.28 9.43
C ASN A 16 1.30 -5.87 9.33
N GLY A 17 0.49 -5.63 8.30
CA GLY A 17 -0.16 -4.35 8.06
C GLY A 17 0.77 -3.27 7.51
N PRO A 18 0.20 -2.14 7.09
CA PRO A 18 0.97 -1.02 6.57
C PRO A 18 1.70 -0.27 7.69
N GLY A 19 2.83 0.34 7.34
CA GLY A 19 3.65 1.09 8.28
C GLY A 19 5.12 1.15 7.89
N SER A 20 5.88 1.96 8.64
CA SER A 20 7.32 2.06 8.52
C SER A 20 7.99 1.22 9.62
N PHE A 21 8.82 0.27 9.20
CA PHE A 21 9.51 -0.67 10.07
C PHE A 21 11.01 -0.47 9.94
N THR A 22 11.64 0.01 11.01
CA THR A 22 13.11 0.10 11.10
C THR A 22 13.66 -1.17 11.74
N PHE A 23 14.51 -1.86 11.00
CA PHE A 23 15.27 -3.03 11.42
C PHE A 23 16.70 -2.63 11.72
N GLU A 24 17.27 -3.24 12.75
CA GLU A 24 18.64 -3.02 13.17
C GLU A 24 19.33 -4.38 13.28
N LEU A 25 20.47 -4.49 12.61
CA LEU A 25 21.32 -5.67 12.66
C LEU A 25 22.58 -5.30 13.42
N GLU A 26 22.80 -5.96 14.55
CA GLU A 26 24.02 -5.83 15.34
C GLU A 26 24.84 -7.12 15.19
N VAL A 27 26.09 -6.99 14.78
CA VAL A 27 27.00 -8.11 14.56
C VAL A 27 28.21 -7.97 15.48
N THR A 28 28.43 -8.97 16.32
CA THR A 28 29.66 -9.10 17.11
C THR A 28 30.58 -10.14 16.49
N SER A 29 31.81 -9.74 16.15
CA SER A 29 32.86 -10.62 15.68
C SER A 29 33.41 -11.52 16.80
N SER A 30 34.07 -12.62 16.45
CA SER A 30 34.76 -13.50 17.40
C SER A 30 35.85 -12.80 18.22
N ASN A 31 36.36 -11.67 17.73
CA ASN A 31 37.38 -10.88 18.39
C ASN A 31 36.79 -9.81 19.32
N GLY A 32 35.46 -9.76 19.48
CA GLY A 32 34.76 -8.85 20.38
C GLY A 32 34.44 -7.47 19.80
N CYS A 33 34.76 -7.19 18.54
CA CYS A 33 34.29 -5.97 17.86
C CYS A 33 32.81 -6.11 17.50
N THR A 34 32.03 -5.06 17.74
CA THR A 34 30.62 -4.95 17.38
C THR A 34 30.42 -3.88 16.33
N ASP A 35 29.52 -4.11 15.38
CA ASP A 35 29.07 -3.15 14.37
C ASP A 35 27.55 -3.25 14.20
N ASP A 36 26.91 -2.15 13.84
CA ASP A 36 25.47 -2.06 13.65
C ASP A 36 25.08 -1.46 12.29
N GLN A 37 23.96 -1.94 11.74
CA GLN A 37 23.40 -1.43 10.51
C GLN A 37 21.89 -1.40 10.60
N SER A 38 21.30 -0.22 10.37
CA SER A 38 19.85 -0.05 10.28
C SER A 38 19.35 0.00 8.84
N ARG A 39 18.14 -0.52 8.63
CA ARG A 39 17.39 -0.45 7.37
C ARG A 39 15.91 -0.22 7.65
N THR A 40 15.32 0.71 6.92
CA THR A 40 13.88 1.01 7.00
C THR A 40 13.14 0.37 5.84
N LEU A 41 12.11 -0.41 6.15
CA LEU A 41 11.14 -0.95 5.21
C LEU A 41 9.84 -0.18 5.37
N VAL A 42 9.30 0.34 4.27
CA VAL A 42 7.97 0.93 4.24
C VAL A 42 7.03 -0.07 3.59
N LEU A 43 6.02 -0.52 4.34
CA LEU A 43 4.92 -1.31 3.81
C LEU A 43 3.74 -0.37 3.56
N ALA A 44 3.43 -0.16 2.29
CA ALA A 44 2.31 0.67 1.87
C ALA A 44 0.96 0.10 2.30
N SER A 45 0.02 0.98 2.64
CA SER A 45 -1.39 0.62 2.73
C SER A 45 -1.95 0.36 1.33
N LEU A 46 -2.90 -0.58 1.27
CA LEU A 46 -3.69 -0.77 0.06
C LEU A 46 -4.60 0.45 -0.14
N PRO A 47 -4.84 0.88 -1.39
CA PRO A 47 -5.81 1.92 -1.66
C PRO A 47 -7.20 1.50 -1.20
N GLN A 48 -7.93 2.43 -0.58
CA GLN A 48 -9.33 2.26 -0.22
C GLN A 48 -10.19 2.83 -1.34
N ALA A 49 -10.85 1.95 -2.08
CA ALA A 49 -11.81 2.34 -3.10
C ALA A 49 -13.04 3.00 -2.45
N ALA A 50 -13.44 4.14 -3.01
CA ALA A 50 -14.70 4.80 -2.70
C ALA A 50 -15.34 5.25 -4.02
N PHE A 51 -16.65 5.05 -4.13
CA PHE A 51 -17.39 5.32 -5.35
C PHE A 51 -18.68 6.07 -5.07
N ALA A 52 -19.02 6.95 -5.99
CA ALA A 52 -20.33 7.59 -6.07
C ALA A 52 -20.94 7.32 -7.46
N ALA A 53 -22.26 7.17 -7.49
CA ALA A 53 -23.03 7.06 -8.72
C ALA A 53 -24.28 7.93 -8.59
N GLU A 54 -24.53 8.78 -9.59
CA GLU A 54 -25.72 9.63 -9.59
C GLU A 54 -26.95 8.84 -10.04
N SER A 55 -28.10 9.14 -9.45
CA SER A 55 -29.37 8.56 -9.91
C SER A 55 -29.74 9.17 -11.26
N ALA A 56 -29.82 8.35 -12.30
CA ALA A 56 -30.27 8.77 -13.62
C ALA A 56 -31.63 8.16 -13.98
N CYS A 57 -32.37 8.84 -14.85
CA CYS A 57 -33.56 8.27 -15.47
C CYS A 57 -33.17 7.18 -16.48
N MET A 58 -34.08 6.24 -16.73
CA MET A 58 -33.91 5.24 -17.78
C MET A 58 -33.59 5.90 -19.13
N GLY A 59 -32.49 5.49 -19.76
CA GLY A 59 -32.02 6.03 -21.04
C GLY A 59 -31.05 7.21 -20.92
N ASN A 60 -30.82 7.74 -19.71
CA ASN A 60 -29.76 8.71 -19.46
C ASN A 60 -28.50 8.01 -18.94
N PRO A 61 -27.30 8.50 -19.29
CA PRO A 61 -26.06 7.95 -18.78
C PRO A 61 -25.94 8.20 -17.27
N VAL A 62 -25.34 7.25 -16.57
CA VAL A 62 -24.98 7.39 -15.15
C VAL A 62 -23.50 7.68 -15.06
N ILE A 63 -23.14 8.70 -14.28
CA ILE A 63 -21.75 9.03 -14.00
C ILE A 63 -21.29 8.22 -12.79
N LEU A 64 -20.18 7.51 -12.96
CA LEU A 64 -19.40 6.86 -11.92
C LEU A 64 -18.24 7.78 -11.54
N ASP A 65 -18.09 8.02 -10.24
CA ASP A 65 -17.03 8.87 -9.70
C ASP A 65 -16.24 8.13 -8.63
N GLY A 66 -14.96 7.89 -8.90
CA GLY A 66 -14.00 7.24 -8.01
C GLY A 66 -13.09 8.21 -7.26
N SER A 67 -13.23 9.52 -7.47
CA SER A 67 -12.31 10.55 -6.96
C SER A 67 -12.21 10.64 -5.43
N SER A 68 -13.20 10.07 -4.73
CA SER A 68 -13.18 9.94 -3.28
C SER A 68 -12.33 8.78 -2.77
N SER A 69 -11.77 7.95 -3.66
CA SER A 69 -10.86 6.86 -3.31
C SER A 69 -9.58 7.41 -2.70
N THR A 70 -9.05 6.73 -1.69
CA THR A 70 -7.89 7.21 -0.94
C THR A 70 -6.76 6.20 -0.93
N THR A 71 -5.54 6.70 -0.82
CA THR A 71 -4.33 5.91 -0.65
C THR A 71 -3.38 6.68 0.26
N ASP A 72 -2.49 5.99 0.97
CA ASP A 72 -1.36 6.65 1.60
C ASP A 72 -0.25 6.88 0.56
N ALA A 73 -0.33 8.03 -0.12
CA ALA A 73 0.64 8.39 -1.14
C ALA A 73 2.07 8.51 -0.60
N ALA A 74 2.26 8.75 0.70
CA ALA A 74 3.58 8.82 1.30
C ALA A 74 4.23 7.44 1.47
N GLN A 75 3.45 6.36 1.45
CA GLN A 75 3.95 5.00 1.60
C GLN A 75 3.87 4.18 0.30
N GLY A 76 2.79 4.30 -0.48
CA GLY A 76 2.51 3.47 -1.66
C GLY A 76 2.39 4.20 -2.98
N GLY A 77 2.47 5.53 -2.96
CA GLY A 77 2.21 6.37 -4.14
C GLY A 77 0.73 6.62 -4.39
N ALA A 78 0.44 7.43 -5.42
CA ALA A 78 -0.92 7.79 -5.79
C ALA A 78 -1.67 6.63 -6.46
N ILE A 79 -3.00 6.68 -6.43
CA ILE A 79 -3.85 5.79 -7.25
C ILE A 79 -3.60 6.15 -8.71
N THR A 80 -3.28 5.14 -9.53
CA THR A 80 -2.89 5.33 -10.94
C THR A 80 -3.91 4.78 -11.92
N ASP A 81 -4.74 3.83 -11.48
CA ASP A 81 -5.73 3.15 -12.32
C ASP A 81 -7.06 2.98 -11.57
N PHE A 82 -8.15 3.11 -12.33
CA PHE A 82 -9.51 2.87 -11.89
C PHE A 82 -10.20 1.97 -12.91
N ALA A 83 -10.76 0.86 -12.43
CA ALA A 83 -11.49 -0.11 -13.22
C ALA A 83 -12.91 -0.28 -12.65
N TRP A 84 -13.90 -0.23 -13.54
CA TRP A 84 -15.30 -0.35 -13.21
C TRP A 84 -15.91 -1.53 -13.95
N THR A 85 -16.84 -2.22 -13.30
CA THR A 85 -17.65 -3.26 -13.94
C THR A 85 -19.12 -2.97 -13.71
N VAL A 86 -19.85 -2.65 -14.78
CA VAL A 86 -21.29 -2.38 -14.72
C VAL A 86 -22.00 -3.38 -15.62
N ASN A 87 -22.85 -4.24 -15.05
CA ASN A 87 -23.58 -5.26 -15.79
C ASN A 87 -22.71 -6.17 -16.69
N GLY A 88 -21.42 -6.32 -16.37
CA GLY A 88 -20.45 -7.10 -17.15
C GLY A 88 -19.67 -6.29 -18.20
N GLU A 89 -19.95 -5.00 -18.37
CA GLU A 89 -19.13 -4.10 -19.18
C GLU A 89 -18.00 -3.51 -18.35
N GLU A 90 -16.79 -3.52 -18.89
CA GLU A 90 -15.59 -2.96 -18.27
C GLU A 90 -15.37 -1.53 -18.74
N LEU A 91 -15.22 -0.62 -17.78
CA LEU A 91 -14.89 0.78 -18.04
C LEU A 91 -13.64 1.16 -17.25
N ASN A 92 -12.89 2.13 -17.77
CA ASN A 92 -11.66 2.61 -17.14
C ASN A 92 -11.72 4.13 -16.94
N GLY A 93 -10.97 4.61 -15.96
CA GLY A 93 -10.85 6.03 -15.64
C GLY A 93 -11.45 6.39 -14.28
N GLU A 94 -10.90 7.43 -13.65
CA GLU A 94 -11.32 7.89 -12.32
C GLU A 94 -12.81 8.31 -12.29
N THR A 95 -13.25 9.00 -13.34
CA THR A 95 -14.65 9.31 -13.59
C THR A 95 -15.03 8.78 -14.97
N THR A 96 -16.12 8.02 -15.06
CA THR A 96 -16.60 7.47 -16.33
C THR A 96 -18.13 7.45 -16.39
N SER A 97 -18.69 7.29 -17.58
CA SER A 97 -20.14 7.23 -17.79
C SER A 97 -20.52 5.89 -18.39
N PHE A 98 -21.64 5.33 -17.93
CA PHE A 98 -22.26 4.14 -18.53
C PHE A 98 -23.69 4.41 -18.96
#